data_AF-A0A060NNJ3-F1
#
_entry.id   AF-A0A060NNJ3-F1
#
_cell.length_a   1.000
_cell.length_b   1.000
_cell.length_c   1.000
_cell.angle_alpha   90.00
_cell.angle_beta   90.00
_cell.angle_gamma   90.00
#
_symmetry.space_group_name_H-M   'P 1'
#
loop_
_entity.id
_entity.type
_entity.pdbx_description
1 polymer ?
#
loop_
_entity_poly.entity_id
_entity_poly.type
_entity_poly.pdbx_seq_one_letter_code
_entity_poly.pdbx_strand_id
1 'polypeptide(L)'
;MSLASRISALASRVGLEVKTKIDATHPGLARAWVCFGYVGTQIVVRASHNVASVTRTAAGRYRVSFATAMPNAHYCWTALARSSTDSGTQRIAIVRSITDQKTAQFVDISCATTAATFSDSTEINLTVHI
;
A
#
# COMPACT_ATOMS: atom_id res chain seq x y z
N MET A 1 -8.82 48.03 17.72
CA MET A 1 -8.47 46.60 17.95
C MET A 1 -7.49 46.51 19.11
N SER A 2 -7.77 45.70 20.12
CA SER A 2 -6.86 45.48 21.26
C SER A 2 -5.81 44.40 20.93
N LEU A 3 -4.70 44.40 21.67
CA LEU A 3 -3.70 43.33 21.61
C LEU A 3 -4.33 41.95 21.83
N ALA A 4 -5.25 41.85 22.80
CA ALA A 4 -6.01 40.63 23.07
C ALA A 4 -6.80 40.12 21.85
N SER A 5 -7.43 41.02 21.10
CA SER A 5 -8.14 40.68 19.85
C SER A 5 -7.20 40.13 18.78
N ARG A 6 -5.99 40.69 18.65
CA ARG A 6 -4.97 40.20 17.70
C ARG A 6 -4.43 38.83 18.08
N ILE A 7 -4.20 38.57 19.37
CA ILE A 7 -3.72 37.28 19.88
C ILE A 7 -4.78 36.20 19.65
N SER A 8 -6.05 36.49 19.95
CA SER A 8 -7.17 35.56 19.70
C SER A 8 -7.30 35.20 18.21
N ALA A 9 -7.20 36.20 17.33
CA ALA A 9 -7.23 35.98 15.88
C ALA A 9 -6.04 35.11 15.39
N LEU A 10 -4.85 35.33 15.93
CA LEU A 10 -3.68 34.50 15.60
C LEU A 10 -3.84 33.06 16.10
N ALA A 11 -4.29 32.87 17.35
CA ALA A 11 -4.49 31.55 17.91
C ALA A 11 -5.52 30.73 17.11
N SER A 12 -6.61 31.38 16.66
CA SER A 12 -7.59 30.75 15.77
C SER A 12 -6.96 30.32 14.43
N ARG A 13 -6.19 31.20 13.78
CA ARG A 13 -5.48 30.87 12.54
C ARG A 13 -4.49 29.71 12.69
N VAL A 14 -3.71 29.69 13.77
CA VAL A 14 -2.78 28.60 14.06
C VAL A 14 -3.55 27.31 14.33
N GLY A 15 -4.67 27.36 15.06
CA GLY A 15 -5.54 26.21 15.29
C GLY A 15 -6.11 25.63 13.99
N LEU A 16 -6.52 26.49 13.04
CA LEU A 16 -6.95 26.03 11.71
C LEU A 16 -5.79 25.38 10.94
N GLU A 17 -4.62 26.04 10.89
CA GLU A 17 -3.45 25.54 10.15
C GLU A 17 -2.94 24.19 10.69
N VAL A 18 -2.97 24.01 12.01
CA VAL A 18 -2.59 22.74 12.65
C VAL A 18 -3.64 21.66 12.38
N LYS A 19 -4.93 22.02 12.32
CA LYS A 19 -6.00 21.07 12.02
C LYS A 19 -6.01 20.62 10.55
N THR A 20 -5.57 21.47 9.63
CA THR A 20 -5.46 21.13 8.20
C THR A 20 -4.15 20.45 7.84
N LYS A 21 -3.17 20.42 8.75
CA LYS A 21 -1.93 19.66 8.57
C LYS A 21 -2.23 18.17 8.42
N ILE A 22 -1.86 17.63 7.27
CA ILE A 22 -1.79 16.19 7.06
C ILE A 22 -0.51 15.69 7.75
N ASP A 23 -0.67 15.04 8.88
CA ASP A 23 0.41 14.33 9.57
C ASP A 23 0.33 12.81 9.32
N ALA A 24 1.30 12.05 9.82
CA ALA A 24 1.37 10.59 9.64
C ALA A 24 0.15 9.83 10.20
N THR A 25 -0.66 10.46 11.04
CA THR A 25 -1.88 9.88 11.63
C THR A 25 -3.13 10.15 10.80
N HIS A 26 -3.06 11.07 9.83
CA HIS A 26 -4.20 11.42 8.99
C HIS A 26 -4.79 10.16 8.31
N PRO A 27 -6.11 9.92 8.38
CA PRO A 27 -6.74 8.68 7.92
C PRO A 27 -6.62 8.47 6.40
N GLY A 28 -6.51 9.56 5.64
CA GLY A 28 -6.32 9.51 4.18
C GLY A 28 -4.91 9.11 3.72
N LEU A 29 -3.94 8.89 4.62
CA LEU A 29 -2.60 8.46 4.24
C LEU A 29 -2.48 6.93 4.20
N ALA A 30 -1.72 6.43 3.22
CA ALA A 30 -1.34 5.03 3.17
C ALA A 30 -0.53 4.65 4.42
N ARG A 31 -1.01 3.62 5.14
CA ARG A 31 -0.34 3.06 6.32
C ARG A 31 0.81 2.13 5.94
N ALA A 32 0.73 1.51 4.75
CA ALA A 32 1.83 0.80 4.14
C ALA A 32 1.76 0.92 2.62
N TRP A 33 2.92 0.96 1.97
CA TRP A 33 3.00 0.89 0.52
C TRP A 33 4.32 0.27 0.09
N VAL A 34 4.32 -0.36 -1.09
CA VAL A 34 5.53 -0.94 -1.68
C VAL A 34 5.45 -0.94 -3.20
N CYS A 35 6.55 -0.56 -3.83
CA CYS A 35 6.83 -0.78 -5.24
C CYS A 35 7.90 -1.88 -5.33
N PHE A 36 7.53 -3.03 -5.86
CA PHE A 36 8.45 -4.16 -6.02
C PHE A 36 8.23 -4.85 -7.36
N GLY A 37 9.05 -5.86 -7.69
CA GLY A 37 8.75 -6.76 -8.79
C GLY A 37 9.65 -7.98 -8.75
N TYR A 38 9.32 -8.98 -9.56
CA TYR A 38 10.12 -10.18 -9.71
C TYR A 38 10.96 -10.08 -10.99
N VAL A 39 12.28 -9.95 -10.83
CA VAL A 39 13.23 -9.70 -11.93
C VAL A 39 14.39 -10.68 -11.79
N GLY A 40 14.73 -11.37 -12.88
CA GLY A 40 15.91 -12.24 -12.90
C GLY A 40 15.95 -13.30 -11.80
N THR A 41 14.80 -13.85 -11.41
CA THR A 41 14.58 -14.83 -10.32
C THR A 41 14.57 -14.28 -8.88
N GLN A 42 14.61 -12.97 -8.69
CA GLN A 42 14.64 -12.35 -7.37
C GLN A 42 13.51 -11.32 -7.20
N ILE A 43 13.13 -11.07 -5.94
CA ILE A 43 12.28 -9.94 -5.59
C ILE A 43 13.15 -8.69 -5.48
N VAL A 44 12.79 -7.67 -6.25
CA VAL A 44 13.43 -6.36 -6.23
C VAL A 44 12.44 -5.36 -5.64
N VAL A 45 12.73 -4.86 -4.44
CA VAL A 45 11.97 -3.76 -3.82
C VAL A 45 12.63 -2.45 -4.24
N ARG A 46 11.87 -1.58 -4.90
CA ARG A 46 12.34 -0.28 -5.40
C ARG A 46 12.13 0.82 -4.37
N ALA A 47 10.99 0.78 -3.68
CA ALA A 47 10.63 1.72 -2.64
C ALA A 47 9.56 1.12 -1.74
N SER A 48 9.54 1.48 -0.46
CA SER A 48 8.56 0.99 0.50
C SER A 48 8.38 1.88 1.72
N HIS A 49 7.21 1.78 2.35
CA HIS A 49 6.93 2.34 3.67
C HIS A 49 6.13 1.33 4.50
N ASN A 50 6.56 1.12 5.75
CA ASN A 50 5.97 0.16 6.68
C ASN A 50 5.87 -1.28 6.12
N VAL A 51 6.87 -1.69 5.33
CA VAL A 51 6.99 -3.05 4.80
C VAL A 51 8.32 -3.63 5.27
N ALA A 52 8.26 -4.77 5.95
CA ALA A 52 9.43 -5.51 6.42
C ALA A 52 10.04 -6.37 5.30
N SER A 53 9.19 -7.05 4.53
CA SER A 53 9.64 -7.96 3.48
C SER A 53 8.56 -8.22 2.44
N VAL A 54 8.99 -8.56 1.23
CA VAL A 54 8.13 -9.13 0.19
C VAL A 54 8.69 -10.50 -0.20
N THR A 55 7.88 -11.54 -0.03
CA THR A 55 8.28 -12.93 -0.29
C THR A 55 7.42 -13.52 -1.39
N ARG A 56 8.03 -14.14 -2.39
CA ARG A 56 7.30 -14.90 -3.41
C ARG A 56 6.92 -16.28 -2.86
N THR A 57 5.64 -16.61 -2.84
CA THR A 57 5.13 -17.92 -2.36
C THR A 57 4.87 -18.89 -3.50
N ALA A 58 4.53 -18.37 -4.68
CA ALA A 58 4.40 -19.10 -5.94
C ALA A 58 4.54 -18.13 -7.12
N ALA A 59 4.53 -18.63 -8.36
CA ALA A 59 4.49 -17.76 -9.53
C ALA A 59 3.29 -16.82 -9.50
N GLY A 60 3.57 -15.51 -9.57
CA GLY A 60 2.57 -14.45 -9.47
C GLY A 60 1.94 -14.29 -8.09
N ARG A 61 2.44 -14.95 -7.03
CA ARG A 61 1.89 -14.84 -5.67
C ARG A 61 2.95 -14.36 -4.69
N TYR A 62 2.58 -13.36 -3.91
CA TYR A 62 3.49 -12.63 -3.04
C TYR A 62 2.87 -12.39 -1.68
N ARG A 63 3.68 -12.51 -0.63
CA ARG A 63 3.35 -12.07 0.72
C ARG A 63 4.07 -10.75 0.99
N VAL A 64 3.31 -9.72 1.34
CA VAL A 64 3.85 -8.45 1.83
C VAL A 64 3.68 -8.39 3.34
N SER A 65 4.78 -8.48 4.07
CA SER A 65 4.81 -8.40 5.53
C SER A 65 5.02 -6.96 5.98
N PHE A 66 4.19 -6.47 6.89
CA PHE A 66 4.32 -5.12 7.44
C PHE A 66 5.42 -5.06 8.51
N ALA A 67 6.12 -3.94 8.59
CA ALA A 67 7.12 -3.71 9.65
C ALA A 67 6.44 -3.47 11.01
N THR A 68 5.39 -2.67 10.99
CA THR A 68 4.45 -2.45 12.10
C THR A 68 3.10 -2.99 11.69
N ALA A 69 2.56 -3.90 12.50
CA ALA A 69 1.25 -4.50 12.24
C ALA A 69 0.14 -3.44 12.18
N MET A 70 -0.80 -3.64 11.26
CA MET A 70 -2.04 -2.88 11.22
C MET A 70 -2.88 -3.17 12.48
N PRO A 71 -3.72 -2.23 12.94
CA PRO A 71 -4.57 -2.45 14.12
C PRO A 71 -5.45 -3.70 14.05
N ASN A 72 -5.94 -4.06 12.86
CA ASN A 72 -6.73 -5.26 12.61
C ASN A 72 -6.68 -5.62 11.10
N ALA A 73 -7.41 -6.67 10.70
CA ALA A 73 -7.49 -7.11 9.31
C ALA A 73 -8.50 -6.31 8.45
N HIS A 74 -9.20 -5.31 8.99
CA HIS A 74 -10.24 -4.53 8.31
C HIS A 74 -9.72 -3.29 7.56
N TYR A 75 -8.49 -3.35 7.02
CA TYR A 75 -7.93 -2.29 6.17
C TYR A 75 -8.33 -2.43 4.70
N CYS A 76 -8.36 -1.33 3.96
CA CYS A 76 -8.44 -1.30 2.51
C CYS A 76 -7.05 -1.47 1.89
N TRP A 77 -6.96 -2.14 0.74
CA TRP A 77 -5.73 -2.18 -0.03
C TRP A 77 -6.03 -2.17 -1.52
N THR A 78 -5.14 -1.59 -2.30
CA THR A 78 -5.19 -1.60 -3.76
C THR A 78 -3.82 -1.96 -4.27
N ALA A 79 -3.78 -2.84 -5.28
CA ALA A 79 -2.54 -3.09 -5.99
C ALA A 79 -2.77 -3.29 -7.48
N LEU A 80 -1.78 -2.85 -8.25
CA LEU A 80 -1.76 -2.97 -9.69
C LEU A 80 -0.39 -3.51 -10.10
N ALA A 81 -0.42 -4.46 -11.03
CA ALA A 81 0.78 -5.02 -11.62
C ALA A 81 0.94 -4.47 -13.03
N ARG A 82 2.15 -4.05 -13.37
CA ARG A 82 2.50 -3.68 -14.74
C ARG A 82 2.39 -4.90 -15.63
N SER A 83 1.91 -4.75 -16.86
CA SER A 83 2.06 -5.80 -17.86
C SER A 83 3.54 -5.91 -18.24
N SER A 84 4.12 -7.10 -18.09
CA SER A 84 5.51 -7.38 -18.50
C SER A 84 5.63 -7.82 -19.96
N THR A 85 4.50 -7.93 -20.67
CA THR A 85 4.41 -8.25 -22.10
C THR A 85 3.55 -7.20 -22.80
N ASP A 86 4.03 -6.70 -23.94
CA ASP A 86 3.28 -5.77 -24.79
C ASP A 86 2.26 -6.54 -25.65
N SER A 87 1.33 -7.20 -24.97
CA SER A 87 0.34 -8.11 -25.56
C SER A 87 -1.09 -7.60 -25.37
N GLY A 88 -1.28 -6.34 -24.94
CA GLY A 88 -2.59 -5.78 -24.62
C GLY A 88 -3.28 -6.43 -23.41
N THR A 89 -2.60 -7.32 -22.67
CA THR A 89 -3.16 -8.05 -21.52
C THR A 89 -3.02 -7.26 -20.22
N GLN A 90 -4.10 -7.14 -19.48
CA GLN A 90 -4.11 -6.50 -18.16
C GLN A 90 -3.70 -7.49 -17.06
N ARG A 91 -3.06 -6.97 -16.00
CA ARG A 91 -2.71 -7.72 -14.80
C ARG A 91 -3.26 -7.00 -13.58
N ILE A 92 -4.00 -7.73 -12.74
CA ILE A 92 -4.67 -7.18 -11.57
C ILE A 92 -4.18 -7.94 -10.35
N ALA A 93 -3.90 -7.22 -9.27
CA ALA A 93 -3.60 -7.86 -7.99
C ALA A 93 -4.90 -8.17 -7.25
N ILE A 94 -5.09 -9.43 -6.86
CA ILE A 94 -6.26 -9.91 -6.12
C ILE A 94 -5.82 -10.68 -4.87
N VAL A 95 -6.73 -10.86 -3.90
CA VAL A 95 -6.59 -11.81 -2.77
C VAL A 95 -7.59 -12.94 -2.98
N ARG A 96 -7.14 -14.20 -2.84
CA ARG A 96 -8.02 -15.37 -2.81
C ARG A 96 -8.35 -15.80 -1.38
N SER A 97 -9.64 -15.88 -1.05
CA SER A 97 -10.16 -16.24 0.29
C SER A 97 -9.56 -17.50 0.94
N ILE A 98 -9.16 -18.52 0.16
CA ILE A 98 -8.79 -19.85 0.69
C ILE A 98 -7.27 -19.99 0.90
N THR A 99 -6.43 -19.29 0.13
CA THR A 99 -4.97 -19.47 0.17
C THR A 99 -4.21 -18.19 0.47
N ASP A 100 -4.78 -17.04 0.16
CA ASP A 100 -4.14 -15.74 0.34
C ASP A 100 -4.79 -15.08 1.56
N GLN A 101 -3.99 -14.81 2.60
CA GLN A 101 -4.52 -14.21 3.81
C GLN A 101 -4.36 -12.70 3.84
N LYS A 102 -5.31 -12.06 4.51
CA LYS A 102 -5.30 -10.64 4.84
C LYS A 102 -5.38 -10.54 6.35
N THR A 103 -4.27 -10.18 6.97
CA THR A 103 -4.10 -10.17 8.44
C THR A 103 -3.52 -8.84 8.89
N ALA A 104 -3.50 -8.58 10.19
CA ALA A 104 -2.85 -7.40 10.74
C ALA A 104 -1.34 -7.33 10.39
N GLN A 105 -0.68 -8.47 10.18
CA GLN A 105 0.77 -8.56 9.99
C GLN A 105 1.19 -8.59 8.53
N PHE A 106 0.34 -9.10 7.64
CA PHE A 106 0.68 -9.24 6.23
C PHE A 106 -0.56 -9.30 5.34
N VAL A 107 -0.34 -9.00 4.06
CA VAL A 107 -1.31 -9.25 2.99
C VAL A 107 -0.67 -10.10 1.91
N ASP A 108 -1.36 -11.18 1.54
CA ASP A 108 -1.00 -12.00 0.39
C ASP A 108 -1.68 -11.44 -0.86
N ILE A 109 -0.94 -11.24 -1.94
CA ILE A 109 -1.47 -10.74 -3.21
C ILE A 109 -1.08 -11.66 -4.36
N SER A 110 -2.02 -11.84 -5.27
CA SER A 110 -1.89 -12.66 -6.45
C SER A 110 -2.03 -11.78 -7.70
N CYS A 111 -0.99 -11.73 -8.53
CA CYS A 111 -0.98 -11.07 -9.83
C CYS A 111 -1.69 -11.95 -10.87
N ALA A 112 -2.99 -11.72 -11.03
CA ALA A 112 -3.86 -12.44 -11.95
C ALA A 112 -3.76 -11.88 -13.38
N THR A 113 -3.85 -12.78 -14.35
CA THR A 113 -4.00 -12.45 -15.78
C THR A 113 -5.46 -12.60 -16.21
N THR A 114 -5.79 -12.06 -17.39
CA THR A 114 -7.11 -12.24 -18.01
C THR A 114 -7.43 -13.70 -18.39
N ALA A 115 -6.42 -14.58 -18.43
CA ALA A 115 -6.57 -16.02 -18.69
C ALA A 115 -6.82 -16.84 -17.40
N ALA A 116 -7.20 -16.19 -16.30
CA ALA A 116 -7.39 -16.82 -14.98
C ALA A 116 -6.17 -17.58 -14.44
N THR A 117 -4.96 -17.16 -14.87
CA THR A 117 -3.67 -17.69 -14.38
C THR A 117 -2.94 -16.64 -13.55
N PHE A 118 -1.88 -17.05 -12.85
CA PHE A 118 -0.99 -16.16 -12.12
C PHE A 118 0.37 -16.09 -12.80
N SER A 119 0.91 -14.89 -12.91
CA SER A 119 2.22 -14.68 -13.54
C SER A 119 2.97 -13.57 -12.82
N ASP A 120 4.28 -13.74 -12.74
CA ASP A 120 5.16 -12.74 -12.15
C ASP A 120 5.19 -11.47 -12.99
N SER A 121 5.22 -10.31 -12.34
CA SER A 121 5.41 -9.02 -13.01
C SER A 121 6.71 -8.37 -12.55
N THR A 122 7.34 -7.63 -13.47
CA THR A 122 8.54 -6.84 -13.19
C THR A 122 8.25 -5.63 -12.31
N GLU A 123 6.98 -5.25 -12.15
CA GLU A 123 6.56 -4.14 -11.30
C GLU A 123 5.14 -4.34 -10.76
N ILE A 124 4.99 -4.26 -9.45
CA ILE A 124 3.74 -4.34 -8.70
C ILE A 124 3.77 -3.24 -7.65
N ASN A 125 2.72 -2.45 -7.62
CA ASN A 125 2.54 -1.35 -6.68
C ASN A 125 1.37 -1.68 -5.76
N LEU A 126 1.61 -1.69 -4.45
CA LEU A 126 0.61 -1.93 -3.42
C LEU A 126 0.51 -0.71 -2.51
N THR A 127 -0.71 -0.30 -2.19
CA THR A 127 -1.00 0.67 -1.13
C THR A 127 -2.06 0.12 -0.18
N VAL A 128 -1.90 0.42 1.11
CA VAL A 128 -2.75 -0.07 2.19
C VAL A 128 -3.21 1.12 3.04
N HIS A 129 -4.50 1.20 3.31
CA HIS A 129 -5.17 2.28 4.07
C HIS A 129 -6.05 1.67 5.16
N ILE A 130 -6.16 2.31 6.32
CA ILE A 130 -7.01 1.85 7.42
C ILE A 130 -8.42 2.42 7.32
#